data_AF-A0A0A9DWI1-F1
#
_entry.id   AF-A0A0A9DWI1-F1
#
_cell.length_a   1.000
_cell.length_b   1.000
_cell.length_c   1.000
_cell.angle_alpha   90.00
_cell.angle_beta   90.00
_cell.angle_gamma   90.00
#
_symmetry.space_group_name_H-M   'P 1'
#
loop_
_entity.id
_entity.type
_entity.pdbx_description
1 polymer ?
#
loop_
_entity_poly.entity_id
_entity_poly.type
_entity_poly.pdbx_seq_one_letter_code
_entity_poly.pdbx_strand_id
1 'polypeptide(L)'
;MATKVGMMTYFDPETGKPVPVTVVGFREGGNVVTQVKTVATDGYDAVQVGYHGVREDKLTRPELGHLGKAGAPPLRHLQEFRLTAVDAFEPGEPLDFAELFKEGDLVDVSGNSIGKGFQGTVISHLHLHCRQLKNHPQFCNHPIVSFHFLENEVSDIEMLLAILGFAMPFMPMLASRSQLVCHGNVC
;
A
#
# COMPACT_ATOMS: atom_id res chain seq x y z
N MET A 1 9.24 -4.59 2.55
CA MET A 1 8.24 -3.87 1.70
C MET A 1 7.07 -4.78 1.40
N ALA A 2 5.92 -4.22 1.03
CA ALA A 2 4.73 -5.02 0.77
C ALA A 2 3.76 -4.37 -0.21
N THR A 3 2.77 -5.13 -0.68
CA THR A 3 1.71 -4.63 -1.55
C THR A 3 0.39 -4.65 -0.81
N LYS A 4 -0.31 -3.51 -0.82
CA LYS A 4 -1.69 -3.43 -0.33
C LYS A 4 -2.59 -4.29 -1.23
N VAL A 5 -3.18 -5.34 -0.67
CA VAL A 5 -4.08 -6.25 -1.39
C VAL A 5 -5.50 -5.73 -1.36
N GLY A 6 -5.95 -5.24 -0.20
CA GLY A 6 -7.31 -4.76 -0.03
C GLY A 6 -7.59 -4.27 1.38
N MET A 7 -8.85 -3.96 1.63
CA MET A 7 -9.38 -3.67 2.96
C MET A 7 -10.46 -4.70 3.28
N MET A 8 -10.53 -5.10 4.54
CA MET A 8 -11.56 -6.00 5.04
C MET A 8 -11.98 -5.55 6.44
N THR A 9 -13.08 -6.11 6.93
CA THR A 9 -13.51 -5.89 8.32
C THR A 9 -13.07 -7.09 9.13
N TYR A 10 -12.24 -6.85 10.16
CA TYR A 10 -11.94 -7.83 11.19
C TYR A 10 -13.01 -7.74 12.28
N PHE A 11 -13.41 -8.87 12.83
CA PHE A 11 -14.36 -8.92 13.94
C PHE A 11 -13.63 -9.45 15.16
N ASP A 12 -13.60 -8.65 16.22
CA ASP A 12 -12.99 -9.05 17.48
C ASP A 12 -13.76 -10.25 18.05
N PRO A 13 -13.11 -11.39 18.33
CA PRO A 13 -13.80 -12.59 18.81
C PRO A 13 -14.40 -12.41 20.21
N GLU A 14 -13.86 -11.50 21.02
CA GLU A 14 -14.31 -11.25 22.38
C GLU A 14 -15.43 -10.20 22.46
N THR A 15 -15.33 -9.13 21.69
CA THR A 15 -16.25 -7.98 21.78
C THR A 15 -17.29 -7.94 20.66
N GLY A 16 -17.08 -8.68 19.57
CA GLY A 16 -17.92 -8.68 18.39
C GLY A 16 -17.92 -7.36 17.60
N LYS A 17 -17.00 -6.44 17.91
CA LYS A 17 -16.93 -5.14 17.24
C LYS A 17 -16.28 -5.27 15.86
N PRO A 18 -16.79 -4.56 14.84
CA PRO A 18 -16.16 -4.49 13.53
C PRO A 18 -15.00 -3.48 13.53
N VAL A 19 -13.80 -3.93 13.20
CA VAL A 19 -12.59 -3.11 13.04
C VAL A 19 -12.17 -3.11 11.57
N PRO A 20 -12.03 -1.93 10.92
CA PRO A 20 -11.54 -1.87 9.55
C PRO A 20 -10.04 -2.15 9.50
N VAL A 21 -9.64 -3.17 8.75
CA VAL A 21 -8.24 -3.57 8.61
C VAL A 21 -7.79 -3.56 7.16
N THR A 22 -6.52 -3.26 6.93
CA THR A 22 -5.91 -3.33 5.60
C THR A 22 -5.11 -4.62 5.48
N VAL A 23 -5.40 -5.41 4.43
CA VAL A 23 -4.62 -6.61 4.13
C VAL A 23 -3.39 -6.21 3.32
N VAL A 24 -2.24 -6.49 3.92
CA VAL A 24 -0.93 -6.27 3.31
C VAL A 24 -0.35 -7.61 2.89
N GLY A 25 -0.15 -7.78 1.59
CA GLY A 25 0.38 -8.99 1.00
C GLY A 25 1.89 -8.91 0.85
N PHE A 26 2.59 -9.85 1.49
CA PHE A 26 3.99 -10.10 1.23
C PHE A 26 4.10 -11.16 0.13
N ARG A 27 4.83 -10.85 -0.94
CA ARG A 27 5.16 -11.87 -1.93
C ARG A 27 6.33 -12.69 -1.41
N GLU A 28 6.20 -14.01 -1.47
CA GLU A 28 7.25 -14.96 -1.14
C GLU A 28 8.52 -14.69 -1.97
N GLY A 29 9.69 -14.75 -1.34
CA GLY A 29 10.97 -14.36 -1.95
C GLY A 29 11.11 -12.87 -2.31
N GLY A 30 10.14 -12.05 -1.88
CA GLY A 30 10.09 -10.65 -2.22
C GLY A 30 11.11 -9.82 -1.47
N ASN A 31 11.29 -10.01 -0.15
CA ASN A 31 12.11 -9.12 0.67
C ASN A 31 13.48 -9.73 0.97
N VAL A 32 14.50 -9.23 0.28
CA VAL A 32 15.90 -9.66 0.43
C VAL A 32 16.76 -8.42 0.64
N VAL A 33 17.73 -8.50 1.55
CA VAL A 33 18.72 -7.43 1.74
C VAL A 33 19.67 -7.42 0.54
N THR A 34 19.76 -6.30 -0.17
CA THR A 34 20.61 -6.19 -1.37
C THR A 34 21.93 -5.49 -1.09
N GLN A 35 21.93 -4.49 -0.22
CA GLN A 35 23.14 -3.75 0.10
C GLN A 35 23.05 -3.18 1.50
N VAL A 36 24.15 -3.27 2.24
CA VAL A 36 24.35 -2.62 3.53
C VAL A 36 25.22 -1.39 3.30
N LYS A 37 24.72 -0.21 3.71
CA LYS A 37 25.45 1.06 3.64
C LYS A 37 25.90 1.45 5.04
N THR A 38 27.16 1.87 5.14
CA THR A 38 27.78 2.28 6.39
C THR A 38 28.27 3.72 6.30
N VAL A 39 28.45 4.39 7.44
CA VAL A 39 29.03 5.76 7.49
C VAL A 39 30.36 5.85 6.73
N ALA A 40 31.20 4.81 6.78
CA ALA A 40 32.52 4.82 6.15
C ALA A 40 32.48 4.85 4.61
N THR A 41 31.48 4.20 4.00
CA THR A 41 31.35 4.10 2.54
C THR A 41 30.43 5.17 1.96
N ASP A 42 29.27 5.39 2.58
CA ASP A 42 28.16 6.16 2.02
C ASP A 42 27.78 7.41 2.84
N GLY A 43 28.40 7.58 4.01
CA GLY A 43 28.16 8.73 4.90
C GLY A 43 26.93 8.62 5.80
N TYR A 44 26.21 7.49 5.77
CA TYR A 44 25.10 7.18 6.68
C TYR A 44 24.85 5.67 6.75
N ASP A 45 24.13 5.29 7.80
CA ASP A 45 23.77 3.91 8.08
C ASP A 45 22.38 3.60 7.53
N ALA A 46 22.33 2.66 6.57
CA ALA A 46 21.08 2.23 5.95
C ALA A 46 21.17 0.82 5.36
N VAL A 47 20.05 0.12 5.37
CA VAL A 47 19.88 -1.18 4.70
C VAL A 47 19.03 -0.98 3.45
N GLN A 48 19.55 -1.40 2.30
CA GLN A 48 18.77 -1.49 1.08
C GLN A 48 18.10 -2.87 1.02
N VAL A 49 16.78 -2.85 0.88
CA VAL A 49 15.95 -4.03 0.73
C VAL A 49 15.35 -4.03 -0.66
N GLY A 50 15.33 -5.18 -1.31
CA GLY A 50 14.62 -5.40 -2.57
C GLY A 50 13.22 -5.98 -2.35
N TYR A 51 12.31 -5.73 -3.31
CA TYR A 51 10.95 -6.22 -3.34
C TYR A 51 10.48 -6.54 -4.76
N HIS A 52 9.57 -7.52 -4.85
CA HIS A 52 8.90 -7.97 -6.07
C HIS A 52 9.81 -8.69 -7.07
N GLY A 53 9.83 -10.02 -7.00
CA GLY A 53 10.52 -10.87 -7.98
C GLY A 53 9.97 -10.71 -9.40
N VAL A 54 10.87 -10.54 -10.37
CA VAL A 54 10.56 -10.41 -11.80
C VAL A 54 11.52 -11.26 -12.62
N ARG A 55 11.13 -11.56 -13.87
CA ARG A 55 12.02 -12.23 -14.82
C ARG A 55 13.18 -11.30 -15.19
N GLU A 56 14.36 -11.86 -15.43
CA GLU A 56 15.58 -11.14 -15.80
C GLU A 56 15.37 -10.23 -17.02
N ASP A 57 14.57 -10.67 -17.99
CA ASP A 57 14.23 -9.91 -19.21
C ASP A 57 13.57 -8.56 -18.94
N LYS A 58 13.00 -8.36 -17.74
CA LYS A 58 12.33 -7.12 -17.35
C LYS A 58 13.25 -6.12 -16.65
N LEU A 59 14.46 -6.54 -16.31
CA LEU A 59 15.46 -5.70 -15.65
C LEU A 59 16.51 -5.24 -16.65
N THR A 60 17.09 -4.08 -16.36
CA THR A 60 18.21 -3.57 -17.12
C THR A 60 19.50 -4.27 -16.70
N ARG A 61 20.49 -4.35 -17.62
CA ARG A 61 21.81 -4.94 -17.35
C ARG A 61 22.51 -4.41 -16.07
N PRO A 62 22.52 -3.09 -15.77
CA PRO A 62 23.12 -2.59 -14.53
C PRO A 62 22.38 -3.05 -13.27
N GLU A 63 21.05 -3.14 -13.29
CA GLU A 63 20.27 -3.63 -12.15
C GLU A 63 20.55 -5.10 -11.86
N LEU A 64 20.65 -5.93 -12.90
CA LEU A 64 21.05 -7.33 -12.77
C LEU A 64 22.46 -7.47 -12.20
N GLY A 65 23.40 -6.65 -12.68
CA GLY A 65 24.77 -6.64 -12.14
C GLY A 65 24.83 -6.19 -10.69
N HIS A 66 23.97 -5.26 -10.27
CA HIS A 66 23.87 -4.82 -8.88
C HIS A 66 23.33 -5.92 -7.97
N LEU A 67 22.21 -6.53 -8.35
CA LEU A 67 21.58 -7.62 -7.58
C LEU A 67 22.47 -8.88 -7.53
N GLY A 68 23.17 -9.17 -8.63
CA GLY A 68 24.10 -10.30 -8.70
C GLY A 68 25.29 -10.18 -7.75
N LYS A 69 25.74 -8.97 -7.40
CA LYS A 69 26.80 -8.79 -6.38
C LYS A 69 26.36 -9.24 -4.99
N ALA A 70 25.08 -9.11 -4.69
CA ALA A 70 24.48 -9.49 -3.42
C ALA A 70 23.96 -10.95 -3.41
N GLY A 71 24.04 -11.65 -4.54
CA GLY A 71 23.40 -12.96 -4.69
C GLY A 71 21.87 -12.92 -4.63
N ALA A 72 21.27 -11.73 -4.75
CA ALA A 72 19.83 -11.55 -4.64
C ALA A 72 19.11 -11.95 -5.94
N PRO A 73 17.86 -12.45 -5.85
CA PRO A 73 17.05 -12.70 -7.03
C PRO A 73 16.77 -11.40 -7.82
N PRO A 74 16.33 -11.49 -9.08
CA PRO A 74 15.90 -10.34 -9.86
C PRO A 74 14.66 -9.66 -9.23
N LEU A 75 14.87 -8.50 -8.60
CA LEU A 75 13.85 -7.72 -7.86
C LEU A 75 13.59 -6.38 -8.55
N ARG A 76 12.31 -5.96 -8.61
CA ARG A 76 11.90 -4.73 -9.32
C ARG A 76 12.06 -3.46 -8.50
N HIS A 77 11.80 -3.54 -7.20
CA HIS A 77 11.75 -2.38 -6.32
C HIS A 77 12.89 -2.47 -5.33
N LEU A 78 13.65 -1.37 -5.18
CA LEU A 78 14.68 -1.22 -4.17
C LEU A 78 14.29 -0.03 -3.29
N GLN A 79 14.36 -0.19 -1.98
CA GLN A 79 14.14 0.88 -1.01
C GLN A 79 15.19 0.82 0.09
N GLU A 80 15.50 1.98 0.65
CA GLU A 80 16.50 2.13 1.68
C GLU A 80 15.82 2.45 3.01
N PHE A 81 16.19 1.72 4.04
CA PHE A 81 15.73 1.90 5.40
C PHE A 81 16.90 2.40 6.24
N ARG A 82 16.74 3.60 6.81
CA ARG A 82 17.77 4.18 7.70
C ARG A 82 17.64 3.53 9.07
N LEU A 83 18.75 2.99 9.57
CA LEU A 83 18.81 2.30 10.85
C LEU A 83 19.99 2.81 11.66
N THR A 84 19.87 2.76 12.99
CA THR A 84 20.95 3.19 13.90
C THR A 84 22.02 2.12 14.11
N ALA A 85 21.67 0.84 13.92
CA ALA A 85 22.60 -0.28 13.96
C ALA A 85 22.36 -1.17 12.72
N VAL A 86 23.40 -1.35 11.92
CA VAL A 86 23.34 -2.06 10.63
C VAL A 86 23.99 -3.45 10.69
N ASP A 87 24.71 -3.73 11.78
CA ASP A 87 25.57 -4.91 11.96
C ASP A 87 24.79 -6.24 12.02
N ALA A 88 23.46 -6.18 12.10
CA ALA A 88 22.59 -7.35 12.21
C ALA A 88 22.16 -7.94 10.86
N PHE A 89 22.52 -7.32 9.73
CA PHE A 89 22.03 -7.74 8.42
C PHE A 89 23.17 -8.00 7.44
N GLU A 90 23.12 -9.14 6.76
CA GLU A 90 24.05 -9.47 5.69
C GLU A 90 23.39 -9.33 4.30
N PRO A 91 24.14 -8.87 3.27
CA PRO A 91 23.62 -8.82 1.91
C PRO A 91 23.32 -10.24 1.39
N GLY A 92 22.14 -10.42 0.81
CA GLY A 92 21.63 -11.69 0.28
C GLY A 92 20.67 -12.41 1.23
N GLU A 93 20.53 -11.95 2.47
CA GLU A 93 19.66 -12.57 3.46
C GLU A 93 18.17 -12.26 3.17
N PRO A 94 17.30 -13.30 3.10
CA PRO A 94 15.85 -13.10 3.05
C PRO A 94 15.32 -12.68 4.43
N LEU A 95 14.38 -11.74 4.44
CA LEU A 95 13.76 -11.27 5.68
C LEU A 95 12.50 -12.07 6.02
N ASP A 96 12.50 -12.75 7.18
CA ASP A 96 11.36 -13.53 7.66
C ASP A 96 10.33 -12.67 8.42
N PHE A 97 9.13 -12.55 7.86
CA PHE A 97 8.09 -11.65 8.39
C PHE A 97 7.50 -12.10 9.72
N ALA A 98 7.51 -13.40 10.01
CA ALA A 98 6.97 -13.95 11.25
C ALA A 98 7.82 -13.56 12.47
N GLU A 99 9.11 -13.28 12.28
CA GLU A 99 10.00 -12.85 13.34
C GLU A 99 10.01 -11.31 13.50
N LEU A 100 9.81 -10.60 12.39
CA LEU A 100 9.85 -9.14 12.34
C LEU A 100 8.59 -8.47 12.89
N PHE A 101 7.42 -9.09 12.78
CA PHE A 101 6.15 -8.52 13.22
C PHE A 101 5.47 -9.43 14.23
N LYS A 102 5.19 -8.90 15.41
CA LYS A 102 4.36 -9.57 16.42
C LYS A 102 3.00 -8.91 16.49
N GLU A 103 2.01 -9.70 16.90
CA GLU A 103 0.66 -9.19 17.11
C GLU A 103 0.68 -8.11 18.21
N GLY A 104 0.10 -6.95 17.91
CA GLY A 104 0.07 -5.78 18.80
C GLY A 104 1.22 -4.78 18.61
N ASP A 105 2.16 -5.03 17.69
CA ASP A 105 3.21 -4.07 17.38
C ASP A 105 2.64 -2.86 16.60
N LEU A 106 3.04 -1.66 17.02
CA LEU A 106 2.75 -0.43 16.29
C LEU A 106 3.72 -0.29 15.11
N VAL A 107 3.19 -0.10 13.91
CA VAL A 107 3.95 -0.07 12.68
C VAL A 107 3.71 1.21 11.88
N ASP A 108 4.78 1.84 11.43
CA ASP A 108 4.73 2.98 10.53
C ASP A 108 4.65 2.53 9.07
N VAL A 109 3.68 3.06 8.33
CA VAL A 109 3.44 2.69 6.93
C VAL A 109 3.57 3.91 6.02
N SER A 110 4.52 3.85 5.10
CA SER A 110 4.67 4.83 4.02
C SER A 110 4.26 4.22 2.67
N GLY A 111 3.55 4.99 1.85
CA GLY A 111 3.20 4.57 0.50
C GLY A 111 2.76 5.72 -0.39
N ASN A 112 2.78 5.48 -1.70
CA ASN A 112 2.29 6.45 -2.66
C ASN A 112 0.76 6.52 -2.60
N SER A 113 0.23 7.73 -2.36
CA SER A 113 -1.20 7.98 -2.37
C SER A 113 -1.77 7.93 -3.79
N ILE A 114 -3.09 7.78 -3.89
CA ILE A 114 -3.77 7.76 -5.18
C ILE A 114 -3.73 9.18 -5.78
N GLY A 115 -2.98 9.35 -6.85
CA GLY A 115 -2.98 10.60 -7.62
C GLY A 115 -4.36 10.88 -8.20
N LYS A 116 -4.90 12.07 -7.93
CA LYS A 116 -6.22 12.51 -8.41
C LYS A 116 -6.18 13.37 -9.68
N GLY A 117 -4.99 13.58 -10.27
CA GLY A 117 -4.80 14.45 -11.44
C GLY A 117 -4.86 15.94 -11.11
N PHE A 118 -5.12 16.77 -12.12
CA PHE A 118 -5.29 18.22 -11.95
C PHE A 118 -6.61 18.50 -11.22
N GLN A 119 -6.53 18.83 -9.94
CA GLN A 119 -7.68 19.16 -9.10
C GLN A 119 -7.84 20.67 -8.95
N GLY A 120 -9.08 21.16 -9.01
CA GLY A 120 -9.39 22.57 -8.79
C GLY A 120 -9.06 23.03 -7.36
N THR A 121 -8.95 24.35 -7.16
CA THR A 121 -8.47 24.96 -5.92
C THR A 121 -9.19 24.46 -4.67
N VAL A 122 -10.51 24.25 -4.74
CA VAL A 122 -11.34 23.83 -3.59
C VAL A 122 -11.01 22.42 -3.08
N ILE A 123 -10.59 21.52 -3.97
CA ILE A 123 -10.30 20.12 -3.62
C ILE A 123 -8.81 19.95 -3.31
N SER A 124 -7.94 20.67 -4.01
CA SER A 124 -6.49 20.62 -3.80
C SER A 124 -6.04 21.33 -2.52
N HIS A 125 -6.68 22.45 -2.19
CA HIS A 125 -6.44 23.22 -0.98
C HIS A 125 -7.79 23.40 -0.30
N LEU A 126 -7.93 22.90 0.93
CA LEU A 126 -9.15 23.07 1.71
C LEU A 126 -9.41 24.56 1.97
N HIS A 127 -10.06 25.23 1.02
CA HIS A 127 -10.34 26.65 1.05
C HIS A 127 -11.58 26.85 1.94
N LEU A 128 -11.34 27.09 3.23
CA LEU A 128 -12.36 27.26 4.27
C LEU A 128 -13.14 28.60 4.19
N HIS A 129 -12.95 29.40 3.14
CA HIS A 129 -13.66 30.66 3.00
C HIS A 129 -15.10 30.43 2.52
N CYS A 130 -16.03 30.60 3.46
CA CYS A 130 -17.48 30.81 3.34
C CYS A 130 -18.03 30.75 1.90
N ARG A 131 -18.63 29.60 1.54
CA ARG A 131 -19.45 29.46 0.33
C ARG A 131 -20.51 30.56 0.35
N GLN A 132 -20.44 31.50 -0.59
CA GLN A 132 -21.49 32.48 -0.77
C GLN A 132 -22.84 31.78 -0.93
N LEU A 133 -23.85 32.25 -0.21
CA LEU A 133 -25.21 31.73 -0.27
C LEU A 133 -25.71 31.83 -1.71
N LYS A 134 -26.16 30.72 -2.28
CA LYS A 134 -26.62 30.56 -3.68
C LYS A 134 -27.83 31.43 -4.08
N ASN A 135 -28.30 32.33 -3.20
CA ASN A 135 -29.61 32.97 -3.30
C ASN A 135 -29.54 34.44 -3.76
N HIS A 136 -28.38 34.95 -4.20
CA HIS A 136 -28.26 36.31 -4.74
C HIS A 136 -28.07 36.28 -6.26
N PRO A 137 -28.81 37.08 -7.05
CA PRO A 137 -28.66 37.12 -8.50
C PRO A 137 -27.45 37.99 -8.87
N GLN A 138 -26.25 37.45 -8.69
CA GLN A 138 -25.04 37.97 -9.32
C GLN A 138 -24.22 36.84 -9.92
N PHE A 139 -23.69 37.14 -11.10
CA PHE A 139 -23.19 36.24 -12.13
C PHE A 139 -22.06 35.30 -11.68
N CYS A 140 -22.19 34.05 -12.14
CA CYS A 140 -21.15 33.10 -12.55
C CYS A 140 -19.84 33.04 -11.76
N ASN A 141 -19.62 31.91 -11.06
CA ASN A 141 -18.44 31.04 -11.16
C ASN A 141 -18.55 29.95 -10.07
N HIS A 142 -19.11 28.79 -10.40
CA HIS A 142 -19.20 27.67 -9.45
C HIS A 142 -18.99 26.35 -10.19
N PRO A 143 -17.91 25.59 -9.91
CA PRO A 143 -18.01 24.15 -9.95
C PRO A 143 -18.83 23.71 -8.74
N ILE A 144 -20.11 23.40 -8.96
CA ILE A 144 -20.99 22.82 -7.95
C ILE A 144 -20.66 21.34 -7.86
N VAL A 145 -19.99 20.92 -6.79
CA VAL A 145 -20.07 19.53 -6.34
C VAL A 145 -20.30 19.52 -4.84
N SER A 146 -21.56 19.25 -4.46
CA SER A 146 -21.93 18.89 -3.11
C SER A 146 -21.64 17.40 -2.96
N PHE A 147 -20.42 17.03 -2.55
CA PHE A 147 -20.17 15.73 -1.98
C PHE A 147 -20.35 15.84 -0.47
N HIS A 148 -21.29 15.07 0.08
CA HIS A 148 -21.27 14.74 1.50
C HIS A 148 -20.02 13.89 1.74
N PHE A 149 -19.00 14.50 2.34
CA PHE A 149 -17.88 13.79 2.91
C PHE A 149 -18.32 13.39 4.32
N LEU A 150 -18.61 12.11 4.50
CA LEU A 150 -18.55 11.50 5.83
C LEU A 150 -17.05 11.40 6.14
N GLU A 151 -16.61 12.24 7.06
CA GLU A 151 -15.31 12.14 7.70
C GLU A 151 -15.17 10.72 8.26
N ASN A 152 -14.25 9.94 7.69
CA ASN A 152 -13.62 8.87 8.44
C ASN A 152 -12.21 9.34 8.70
N GLU A 153 -12.00 9.70 9.95
CA GLU A 153 -10.71 10.05 10.54
C GLU A 153 -9.69 8.96 10.19
N VAL A 154 -8.54 9.43 9.72
CA VAL A 154 -7.33 8.62 9.58
C VAL A 154 -6.64 8.67 10.93
N SER A 155 -7.04 7.80 11.84
CA SER A 155 -6.24 7.46 13.00
C SER A 155 -6.45 5.99 13.30
N ASP A 156 -5.33 5.29 13.48
CA ASP A 156 -5.25 3.96 14.05
C ASP A 156 -5.72 2.82 13.13
N ILE A 157 -4.97 2.62 12.06
CA ILE A 157 -4.94 1.30 11.40
C ILE A 157 -4.07 0.40 12.27
N GLU A 158 -4.66 -0.24 13.28
CA GLU A 158 -4.06 -1.44 13.84
C GLU A 158 -4.00 -2.50 12.73
N MET A 159 -2.79 -2.74 12.24
CA MET A 159 -2.53 -3.74 11.22
C MET A 159 -2.44 -5.09 11.91
N LEU A 160 -3.60 -5.69 12.24
CA LEU A 160 -3.63 -7.07 12.71
C LEU A 160 -3.31 -8.01 11.54
N LEU A 161 -2.07 -8.45 11.47
CA LEU A 161 -1.56 -9.36 10.45
C LEU A 161 -2.05 -10.78 10.76
N ALA A 162 -3.22 -11.17 10.23
CA ALA A 162 -3.65 -12.57 10.30
C ALA A 162 -2.79 -13.43 9.35
N ILE A 163 -1.69 -13.97 9.86
CA ILE A 163 -0.92 -15.04 9.20
C ILE A 163 -1.76 -16.32 9.31
N LEU A 164 -2.72 -16.48 8.42
CA LEU A 164 -3.38 -17.77 8.20
C LEU A 164 -2.67 -18.50 7.07
N GLY A 165 -1.72 -19.35 7.47
CA GLY A 165 -1.24 -20.46 6.66
C GLY A 165 -2.41 -21.42 6.40
N PHE A 166 -3.07 -21.26 5.25
CA PHE A 166 -3.93 -22.28 4.69
C PHE A 166 -3.79 -22.29 3.18
N ALA A 167 -3.01 -23.27 2.70
CA ALA A 167 -3.02 -23.69 1.32
C ALA A 167 -4.43 -24.18 0.95
N MET A 168 -5.08 -23.56 -0.02
CA MET A 168 -6.26 -24.12 -0.68
C MET A 168 -6.18 -23.93 -2.20
N PRO A 169 -6.48 -24.97 -2.99
CA PRO A 169 -6.18 -25.04 -4.41
C PRO A 169 -7.21 -24.32 -5.28
N PHE A 170 -6.68 -23.89 -6.42
CA PHE A 170 -7.33 -23.59 -7.70
C PHE A 170 -8.67 -24.32 -7.94
N MET A 171 -9.77 -23.58 -8.14
CA MET A 171 -10.91 -24.10 -8.89
C MET A 171 -11.61 -22.97 -9.69
N PRO A 172 -11.98 -23.20 -10.96
CA PRO A 172 -12.50 -22.16 -11.84
C PRO A 172 -14.01 -22.02 -11.67
N MET A 173 -14.49 -20.79 -11.46
CA MET A 173 -15.91 -20.51 -11.39
C MET A 173 -16.42 -20.03 -12.75
N LEU A 174 -17.09 -20.93 -13.46
CA LEU A 174 -18.06 -20.59 -14.50
C LEU A 174 -19.11 -19.65 -13.90
N ALA A 175 -19.38 -18.52 -14.56
CA ALA A 175 -20.60 -17.75 -14.34
C ALA A 175 -21.20 -17.37 -15.69
N SER A 176 -22.37 -17.96 -15.92
CA SER A 176 -23.24 -17.81 -17.07
C SER A 176 -23.81 -16.40 -17.20
N ARG A 177 -24.04 -16.00 -18.46
CA ARG A 177 -24.90 -14.88 -18.83
C ARG A 177 -26.26 -14.94 -18.14
N SER A 178 -26.66 -13.84 -17.53
CA SER A 178 -28.07 -13.50 -17.34
C SER A 178 -28.26 -12.02 -17.67
N GLN A 179 -28.97 -11.80 -18.78
CA GLN A 179 -29.44 -10.51 -19.25
C GLN A 179 -30.38 -9.88 -18.20
N LEU A 180 -30.17 -8.61 -17.88
CA LEU A 180 -31.14 -7.80 -17.17
C LEU A 180 -31.90 -6.96 -18.20
N VAL A 181 -33.18 -7.31 -18.36
CA VAL A 181 -34.18 -6.63 -19.19
C VAL A 181 -34.66 -5.41 -18.42
N CYS A 182 -34.52 -4.22 -18.99
CA CYS A 182 -35.14 -3.00 -18.48
C CYS A 182 -36.57 -2.90 -19.01
N HIS A 183 -37.55 -3.01 -18.13
CA HIS A 183 -38.92 -2.55 -18.35
C HIS A 183 -39.29 -1.56 -17.24
N GLY A 184 -39.83 -0.40 -17.63
CA GLY A 184 -40.46 0.53 -16.68
C GLY A 184 -40.52 1.96 -17.19
N ASN A 185 -41.57 2.26 -17.95
CA ASN A 185 -42.07 3.63 -18.16
C ASN A 185 -42.63 4.20 -16.83
N VAL A 186 -42.83 5.51 -16.84
CA VAL A 186 -43.78 6.31 -16.03
C VAL A 186 -43.21 6.94 -14.74
N CYS A 187 -42.69 8.17 -14.87
CA CYS A 187 -43.28 9.44 -14.40
C CYS A 187 -42.29 10.58 -14.65
#